data_AF-A0A971WEE8-F1
#
_entry.id   AF-A0A971WEE8-F1
#
_cell.length_a   1.000
_cell.length_b   1.000
_cell.length_c   1.000
_cell.angle_alpha   90.00
_cell.angle_beta   90.00
_cell.angle_gamma   90.00
#
_symmetry.space_group_name_H-M   'P 1'
#
loop_
_entity.id
_entity.type
_entity.pdbx_description
1 polymer ?
#
loop_
_entity_poly.entity_id
_entity_poly.type
_entity_poly.pdbx_seq_one_letter_code
_entity_poly.pdbx_strand_id
1 'polypeptide(L)'
;MTITKGEAMSEISALPAGIVEWLGTQSQLAEIKFITEFPPAPKAIPLKKVTVAVGIENVKIKDSFTANDEGILTENEYCRLAAIKIKLAIHVPFSLGGAKCHEVFTDIVDCLTFASDLNIVESGCGFIRADRDTDALVLDAGIVVTADFCPAVSSSVRFQSFLNKDLLCGSHITDGAIHVSPADKALWNAPFAIGSYFGNSATSRTILTGFAPRIAAIFAAQYPPVTVGGANSFCYWGLSAAGYGTQGIELTATGFKLLQGAAHEVSGSLPRLNEAGLTYFYIAVK
;
A
#
# COMPACT_ATOMS: atom_id res chain seq x y z
N MET A 1 33.23 0.86 3.82
CA MET A 1 32.44 1.01 5.05
C MET A 1 31.00 1.05 4.61
N THR A 2 30.33 -0.10 4.69
CA THR A 2 28.97 -0.33 4.24
C THR A 2 28.01 0.56 5.01
N ILE A 3 27.09 1.23 4.32
CA ILE A 3 26.01 2.01 4.94
C ILE A 3 25.22 1.05 5.84
N THR A 4 25.49 1.09 7.15
CA THR A 4 24.77 0.32 8.14
C THR A 4 23.38 0.91 8.31
N LYS A 5 22.36 0.06 8.17
CA LYS A 5 20.97 0.27 8.56
C LYS A 5 20.88 1.02 9.90
N GLY A 6 20.64 2.32 9.83
CA GLY A 6 20.33 3.18 10.97
C GLY A 6 19.20 4.12 10.53
N GLU A 7 17.97 3.67 10.76
CA GLU A 7 16.73 4.41 11.08
C GLU A 7 16.32 5.74 10.38
N ALA A 8 17.04 6.31 9.41
CA ALA A 8 16.71 7.64 8.89
C ALA A 8 16.18 7.71 7.44
N MET A 9 16.30 6.64 6.65
CA MET A 9 15.69 6.61 5.32
C MET A 9 14.48 5.69 5.37
N SER A 10 13.28 6.27 5.51
CA SER A 10 11.97 5.59 5.37
C SER A 10 11.09 6.11 4.20
N GLU A 11 11.40 7.26 3.59
CA GLU A 11 10.57 7.94 2.56
C GLU A 11 11.39 8.77 1.53
N ILE A 12 10.90 9.05 0.30
CA ILE A 12 11.50 10.05 -0.62
C ILE A 12 11.58 11.42 0.04
N SER A 13 10.58 11.76 0.87
CA SER A 13 10.56 12.98 1.69
C SER A 13 11.74 13.04 2.68
N ALA A 14 12.29 11.89 3.09
CA ALA A 14 13.43 11.76 3.98
C ALA A 14 14.79 11.75 3.26
N LEU A 15 14.81 11.65 1.92
CA LEU A 15 16.04 11.64 1.12
C LEU A 15 16.93 12.87 1.36
N PRO A 16 16.41 14.12 1.45
CA PRO A 16 17.21 15.28 1.83
C PRO A 16 17.84 15.15 3.21
N ALA A 17 17.12 14.58 4.19
CA ALA A 17 17.63 14.39 5.53
C ALA A 17 18.76 13.34 5.56
N GLY A 18 18.60 12.23 4.84
CA GLY A 18 19.64 11.21 4.71
C GLY A 18 20.90 11.73 4.00
N ILE A 19 20.75 12.56 2.96
CA ILE A 19 21.89 13.20 2.29
C ILE A 19 22.59 14.19 3.23
N VAL A 20 21.85 15.01 3.98
CA VAL A 20 22.40 15.94 4.96
C VAL A 20 23.19 15.22 6.05
N GLU A 21 22.64 14.13 6.59
CA GLU A 21 23.31 13.31 7.59
C GLU A 21 24.60 12.70 7.02
N TRP A 22 24.53 12.09 5.84
CA TRP A 22 25.68 11.47 5.21
C TRP A 22 26.79 12.48 4.86
N LEU A 23 26.44 13.64 4.28
CA LEU A 23 27.40 14.72 3.99
C LEU A 23 28.04 15.24 5.27
N GLY A 24 27.30 15.31 6.37
CA GLY A 24 27.80 15.70 7.69
C GLY A 24 28.83 14.73 8.29
N THR A 25 28.87 13.47 7.84
CA THR A 25 29.89 12.49 8.28
C THR A 25 31.20 12.58 7.50
N GLN A 26 31.25 13.31 6.39
CA GLN A 26 32.44 13.39 5.54
C GLN A 26 33.47 14.35 6.15
N SER A 27 34.66 13.82 6.47
CA SER A 27 35.74 14.62 7.08
C SER A 27 36.19 15.79 6.20
N GLN A 28 36.04 15.67 4.87
CA GLN A 28 36.37 16.71 3.90
C GLN A 28 35.39 17.91 3.95
N LEU A 29 34.18 17.72 4.48
CA LEU A 29 33.12 18.73 4.53
C LEU A 29 32.85 19.21 5.97
N ALA A 30 33.72 18.91 6.93
CA ALA A 30 33.51 19.16 8.36
C ALA A 30 33.31 20.66 8.71
N GLU A 31 33.79 21.57 7.86
CA GLU A 31 33.63 23.01 8.04
C GLU A 31 32.25 23.55 7.57
N ILE A 32 31.49 22.72 6.85
CA ILE A 32 30.22 23.09 6.22
C ILE A 32 29.05 22.62 7.10
N LYS A 33 28.09 23.51 7.34
CA LYS A 33 26.84 23.15 8.00
C LYS A 33 25.81 22.69 6.97
N PHE A 34 25.36 21.44 7.04
CA PHE A 34 24.27 20.95 6.20
C PHE A 34 22.92 21.06 6.93
N ILE A 35 21.90 21.51 6.21
CA ILE A 35 20.51 21.58 6.68
C ILE A 35 19.57 21.10 5.58
N THR A 36 18.38 20.67 5.94
CA THR A 36 17.30 20.37 4.98
C THR A 36 16.56 21.66 4.61
N GLU A 37 16.07 21.77 3.38
CA GLU A 37 15.15 22.85 2.99
C GLU A 37 13.78 22.70 3.69
N PHE A 38 13.38 21.45 3.96
CA PHE A 38 12.14 21.11 4.67
C PHE A 38 12.40 20.04 5.75
N PRO A 39 11.87 20.20 6.98
CA PRO A 39 11.20 21.39 7.50
C PRO A 39 12.16 22.60 7.57
N PRO A 40 11.69 23.85 7.42
CA PRO A 40 12.56 25.02 7.36
C PRO A 40 13.35 25.22 8.66
N ALA A 41 14.67 25.14 8.59
CA ALA A 41 15.55 25.42 9.72
C ALA A 41 16.00 26.89 9.72
N PRO A 42 15.98 27.59 10.88
CA PRO A 42 16.43 28.98 10.95
C PRO A 42 17.93 29.07 10.66
N LYS A 43 18.29 29.96 9.74
CA LYS A 43 19.68 30.32 9.43
C LYS A 43 20.12 31.44 10.37
N ALA A 44 21.38 31.41 10.81
CA ALA A 44 21.92 32.48 11.63
C ALA A 44 22.05 33.76 10.78
N ILE A 45 21.68 34.90 11.34
CA ILE A 45 21.80 36.22 10.71
C ILE A 45 22.71 37.08 11.61
N PRO A 46 23.87 37.56 11.15
CA PRO A 46 24.52 37.21 9.87
C PRO A 46 25.05 35.77 9.86
N LEU A 47 25.18 35.18 8.66
CA LEU A 47 25.72 33.84 8.49
C LEU A 47 27.18 33.77 8.99
N LYS A 48 27.48 32.91 9.96
CA LYS A 48 28.84 32.75 10.53
C LYS A 48 29.67 31.63 9.90
N LYS A 49 29.01 30.68 9.23
CA LYS A 49 29.62 29.50 8.61
C LYS A 49 28.94 29.21 7.29
N VAL A 50 29.69 28.63 6.35
CA VAL A 50 29.11 28.10 5.10
C VAL A 50 27.99 27.12 5.47
N THR A 51 26.80 27.36 4.92
CA THR A 51 25.61 26.55 5.19
C THR A 51 24.99 26.10 3.88
N VAL A 52 24.77 24.80 3.72
CA VAL A 52 24.16 24.22 2.52
C VAL A 52 22.79 23.66 2.88
N ALA A 53 21.77 24.15 2.19
CA ALA A 53 20.42 23.61 2.31
C ALA A 53 20.19 22.59 1.19
N VAL A 54 19.75 21.39 1.55
CA VAL A 54 19.48 20.29 0.63
C VAL A 54 17.96 20.08 0.53
N GLY A 55 17.43 20.01 -0.68
CA GLY A 55 16.01 19.80 -0.96
C GLY A 55 15.77 18.98 -2.23
N ILE A 56 14.51 18.71 -2.54
CA ILE A 56 14.09 18.07 -3.80
C ILE A 56 13.42 19.12 -4.68
N GLU A 57 13.93 19.34 -5.88
CA GLU A 57 13.33 20.24 -6.86
C GLU A 57 12.25 19.55 -7.68
N ASN A 58 12.54 18.34 -8.16
CA ASN A 58 11.65 17.61 -9.05
C ASN A 58 11.92 16.10 -8.99
N VAL A 59 10.88 15.28 -9.14
CA VAL A 59 10.96 13.84 -9.34
C VAL A 59 10.23 13.49 -10.63
N LYS A 60 10.96 12.96 -11.61
CA LYS A 60 10.39 12.45 -12.86
C LYS A 60 10.44 10.93 -12.86
N ILE A 61 9.30 10.29 -13.06
CA ILE A 61 9.22 8.83 -13.18
C ILE A 61 8.91 8.50 -14.64
N LYS A 62 9.70 7.62 -15.24
CA LYS A 62 9.47 7.07 -16.57
C LYS A 62 9.34 5.56 -16.47
N ASP A 63 8.44 4.97 -17.25
CA ASP A 63 8.39 3.52 -17.38
C ASP A 63 9.66 3.03 -18.08
N SER A 64 10.21 1.90 -17.62
CA SER A 64 11.41 1.32 -18.18
C SER A 64 11.06 0.31 -19.26
N PHE A 65 11.86 0.28 -20.33
CA PHE A 65 11.71 -0.65 -21.44
C PHE A 65 12.93 -1.57 -21.44
N THR A 66 12.71 -2.88 -21.55
CA THR A 66 13.81 -3.84 -21.70
C THR A 66 13.74 -4.42 -23.11
N ALA A 67 14.90 -4.47 -23.79
CA ALA A 67 15.02 -5.16 -25.07
C ALA A 67 14.89 -6.68 -24.83
N ASN A 68 14.01 -7.33 -25.57
CA ASN A 68 13.99 -8.79 -25.64
C ASN A 68 15.20 -9.31 -26.45
N ASP A 69 15.38 -10.63 -26.53
CA ASP A 69 16.50 -11.27 -27.25
C ASP A 69 16.55 -10.94 -28.76
N GLU A 70 15.50 -10.29 -29.28
CA GLU A 70 15.37 -9.83 -30.68
C GLU A 70 15.60 -8.32 -30.83
N GLY A 71 15.99 -7.61 -29.76
CA GLY A 71 16.25 -6.17 -29.77
C GLY A 71 15.00 -5.29 -29.77
N ILE A 72 13.82 -5.88 -29.61
CA ILE A 72 12.54 -5.15 -29.55
C ILE A 72 12.33 -4.68 -28.11
N LEU A 73 12.15 -3.37 -27.93
CA LEU A 73 11.83 -2.76 -26.64
C LEU A 73 10.41 -3.14 -26.25
N THR A 74 10.27 -4.10 -25.34
CA THR A 74 8.98 -4.41 -24.68
C THR A 74 8.85 -3.56 -23.42
N GLU A 75 7.68 -2.95 -23.23
CA GLU A 75 7.35 -2.21 -22.01
C GLU A 75 7.47 -3.17 -20.82
N ASN A 76 8.37 -2.84 -19.88
CA ASN A 76 8.49 -3.60 -18.67
C ASN A 76 7.44 -3.04 -17.70
N GLU A 77 6.23 -3.61 -17.74
CA GLU A 77 5.05 -3.20 -16.96
C GLU A 77 5.33 -3.04 -15.45
N TYR A 78 6.44 -3.59 -14.99
CA TYR A 78 6.81 -3.63 -13.59
C TYR A 78 7.98 -2.73 -13.22
N CYS A 79 8.79 -2.25 -14.16
CA CYS A 79 10.02 -1.53 -13.84
C CYS A 79 9.93 -0.06 -14.27
N ARG A 80 10.25 0.87 -13.35
CA ARG A 80 10.22 2.33 -13.59
C ARG A 80 11.55 2.97 -13.24
N LEU A 81 12.02 3.91 -14.04
CA LEU A 81 13.20 4.72 -13.74
C LEU A 81 12.75 6.06 -13.14
N ALA A 82 13.16 6.36 -11.90
CA ALA A 82 13.08 7.69 -11.33
C ALA A 82 14.33 8.51 -11.67
N ALA A 83 14.13 9.74 -12.12
CA ALA A 83 15.14 10.79 -12.12
C ALA A 83 14.75 11.83 -11.06
N ILE A 84 15.52 11.91 -9.99
CA ILE A 84 15.32 12.80 -8.85
C ILE A 84 16.31 13.96 -8.99
N LYS A 85 15.81 15.18 -9.12
CA LYS A 85 16.61 16.40 -9.10
C LYS A 85 16.65 16.96 -7.68
N ILE A 86 17.81 16.85 -7.06
CA ILE A 86 18.13 17.37 -5.73
C ILE A 86 18.60 18.81 -5.91
N LYS A 87 18.06 19.73 -5.11
CA LYS A 87 18.48 21.12 -5.04
C LYS A 87 19.47 21.32 -3.89
N LEU A 88 20.53 22.06 -4.16
CA LEU A 88 21.52 22.49 -3.19
C LEU A 88 21.57 24.01 -3.19
N ALA A 89 21.16 24.65 -2.08
CA ALA A 89 21.30 26.09 -1.91
C ALA A 89 22.48 26.37 -0.97
N ILE A 90 23.62 26.76 -1.57
CA ILE A 90 24.89 26.98 -0.88
C ILE A 90 24.96 28.43 -0.43
N HIS A 91 24.98 28.67 0.87
CA HIS A 91 25.06 29.99 1.49
C HIS A 91 26.45 30.19 2.06
N VAL A 92 27.16 31.21 1.57
CA VAL A 92 28.51 31.58 2.00
C VAL A 92 28.48 32.99 2.58
N PRO A 93 29.07 33.25 3.76
CA PRO A 93 29.17 34.61 4.29
C PRO A 93 29.87 35.57 3.32
N PHE A 94 29.43 36.84 3.24
CA PHE A 94 30.04 37.84 2.35
C PHE A 94 31.56 38.00 2.53
N SER A 95 32.08 37.73 3.73
CA SER A 95 33.51 37.83 4.06
C SER A 95 34.41 36.84 3.30
N LEU A 96 33.86 35.73 2.79
CA LEU A 96 34.62 34.68 2.09
C LEU A 96 34.58 34.81 0.56
N GLY A 97 33.72 35.68 0.02
CA GLY A 97 33.61 35.93 -1.41
C GLY A 97 32.91 34.83 -2.22
N GLY A 98 32.58 35.14 -3.48
CA GLY A 98 31.78 34.27 -4.35
C GLY A 98 32.51 33.04 -4.88
N ALA A 99 33.84 33.10 -5.00
CA ALA A 99 34.64 31.94 -5.41
C ALA A 99 34.43 30.75 -4.48
N LYS A 100 34.27 31.02 -3.17
CA LYS A 100 34.04 29.98 -2.16
C LYS A 100 32.74 29.20 -2.37
N CYS A 101 31.73 29.79 -3.02
CA CYS A 101 30.50 29.08 -3.39
C CYS A 101 30.79 27.93 -4.37
N HIS A 102 31.66 28.16 -5.36
CA HIS A 102 32.01 27.15 -6.36
C HIS A 102 32.97 26.09 -5.80
N GLU A 103 33.90 26.47 -4.91
CA GLU A 103 34.74 25.49 -4.19
C GLU A 103 33.87 24.52 -3.40
N VAL A 104 32.94 25.03 -2.59
CA VAL A 104 32.02 24.22 -1.78
C VAL A 104 31.16 23.31 -2.66
N PHE A 105 30.67 23.81 -3.80
CA PHE A 105 29.93 22.97 -4.74
C PHE A 105 30.79 21.84 -5.30
N THR A 106 32.04 22.12 -5.66
CA THR A 106 32.99 21.13 -6.20
C THR A 106 33.26 20.05 -5.16
N ASP A 107 33.56 20.43 -3.91
CA ASP A 107 33.83 19.48 -2.83
C ASP A 107 32.63 18.54 -2.58
N ILE A 108 31.40 19.09 -2.63
CA ILE A 108 30.17 18.31 -2.47
C ILE A 108 29.96 17.34 -3.64
N VAL A 109 30.13 17.80 -4.87
CA VAL A 109 29.98 16.96 -6.07
C VAL A 109 31.03 15.86 -6.10
N ASP A 110 32.28 16.16 -5.75
CA ASP A 110 33.35 15.15 -5.68
C ASP A 110 33.04 14.09 -4.62
N CYS A 111 32.61 14.52 -3.42
CA CYS A 111 32.18 13.57 -2.37
C CYS A 111 31.03 12.69 -2.86
N LEU A 112 29.99 13.28 -3.45
CA LEU A 112 28.84 12.53 -3.93
C LEU A 112 29.21 11.61 -5.10
N THR A 113 30.13 12.01 -5.98
CA THR A 113 30.51 11.20 -7.15
C THR A 113 31.44 10.04 -6.79
N PHE A 114 32.39 10.25 -5.87
CA PHE A 114 33.44 9.26 -5.58
C PHE A 114 33.24 8.48 -4.29
N ALA A 115 32.56 9.05 -3.29
CA ALA A 115 32.39 8.43 -1.98
C ALA A 115 30.97 7.90 -1.74
N SER A 116 30.01 8.19 -2.64
CA SER A 116 28.65 7.70 -2.53
C SER A 116 28.32 6.69 -3.64
N ASP A 117 27.33 5.82 -3.36
CA ASP A 117 26.77 4.89 -4.34
C ASP A 117 25.62 5.50 -5.16
N LEU A 118 25.46 6.83 -5.13
CA LEU A 118 24.42 7.53 -5.89
C LEU A 118 24.77 7.54 -7.37
N ASN A 119 23.83 7.09 -8.21
CA ASN A 119 24.00 7.16 -9.66
C ASN A 119 23.70 8.58 -10.17
N ILE A 120 24.70 9.46 -10.07
CA ILE A 120 24.62 10.85 -10.52
C ILE A 120 24.77 10.89 -12.05
N VAL A 121 23.75 11.43 -12.70
CA VAL A 121 23.71 11.55 -14.17
C VAL A 121 24.09 12.96 -14.62
N GLU A 122 23.73 13.96 -13.83
CA GLU A 122 23.97 15.36 -14.15
C GLU A 122 24.21 16.17 -12.88
N SER A 123 25.12 17.13 -12.93
CA SER A 123 25.29 18.14 -11.90
C SER A 123 25.45 19.52 -12.57
N GLY A 124 24.96 20.56 -11.91
CA GLY A 124 25.03 21.92 -12.44
C GLY A 124 24.88 22.98 -11.36
N CYS A 125 25.43 24.16 -11.62
CA CYS A 125 25.28 25.31 -10.76
C CYS A 125 24.82 26.53 -11.56
N GLY A 126 24.04 27.40 -10.90
CA GLY A 126 23.51 28.62 -11.48
C GLY A 126 24.36 29.85 -11.18
N PHE A 127 23.71 30.99 -11.06
CA PHE A 127 24.35 32.26 -10.71
C PHE A 127 24.43 32.47 -9.20
N ILE A 128 25.49 33.14 -8.75
CA ILE A 128 25.62 33.60 -7.36
C ILE A 128 24.76 34.86 -7.19
N ARG A 129 23.90 34.86 -6.17
CA ARG A 129 23.10 36.02 -5.77
C ARG A 129 23.49 36.50 -4.38
N ALA A 130 23.44 37.80 -4.15
CA ALA A 130 23.55 38.36 -2.81
C ALA A 130 22.19 38.30 -2.12
N ASP A 131 22.12 37.66 -0.96
CA ASP A 131 20.96 37.64 -0.09
C ASP A 131 21.23 38.51 1.14
N ARG A 132 20.42 39.56 1.31
CA ARG A 132 20.54 40.50 2.42
C ARG A 132 19.86 39.99 3.69
N ASP A 133 18.91 39.06 3.55
CA ASP A 133 18.19 38.54 4.71
C ASP A 133 19.06 37.58 5.51
N THR A 134 19.99 36.88 4.85
CA THR A 134 20.96 35.98 5.49
C THR A 134 22.38 36.53 5.55
N ASP A 135 22.63 37.73 5.02
CA ASP A 135 23.96 38.33 4.82
C ASP A 135 24.95 37.35 4.16
N ALA A 136 24.51 36.72 3.06
CA ALA A 136 25.26 35.66 2.39
C ALA A 136 25.21 35.77 0.85
N LEU A 137 26.24 35.22 0.21
CA LEU A 137 26.23 34.85 -1.20
C LEU A 137 25.61 33.46 -1.34
N VAL A 138 24.58 33.37 -2.17
CA VAL A 138 23.80 32.16 -2.40
C VAL A 138 24.05 31.65 -3.81
N LEU A 139 24.54 30.42 -3.91
CA LEU A 139 24.64 29.67 -5.17
C LEU A 139 23.56 28.58 -5.18
N ASP A 140 22.64 28.68 -6.12
CA ASP A 140 21.70 27.61 -6.43
C ASP A 140 22.40 26.57 -7.31
N ALA A 141 22.45 25.32 -6.85
CA ALA A 141 22.99 24.19 -7.58
C ALA A 141 22.01 23.00 -7.58
N GLY A 142 22.19 22.08 -8.51
CA GLY A 142 21.33 20.91 -8.67
C GLY A 142 22.12 19.68 -9.07
N ILE A 143 21.67 18.53 -8.59
CA ILE A 143 22.23 17.22 -8.92
C ILE A 143 21.07 16.30 -9.30
N VAL A 144 21.18 15.63 -10.44
CA VAL A 144 20.20 14.65 -10.92
C VAL A 144 20.72 13.25 -10.63
N VAL A 145 19.97 12.51 -9.83
CA VAL A 145 20.24 11.11 -9.48
C VAL A 145 19.19 10.24 -10.12
N THR A 146 19.60 9.10 -10.68
CA THR A 146 18.66 8.09 -11.21
C THR A 146 18.53 6.88 -10.28
N ALA A 147 17.31 6.34 -10.19
CA ALA A 147 16.96 5.18 -9.39
C ALA A 147 16.05 4.24 -10.19
N ASP A 148 16.35 2.95 -10.19
CA ASP A 148 15.49 1.92 -10.80
C ASP A 148 14.50 1.35 -9.76
N PHE A 149 13.21 1.41 -10.08
CA PHE A 149 12.11 0.77 -9.36
C PHE A 149 11.69 -0.51 -10.05
N CYS A 150 12.55 -1.53 -10.05
CA CYS A 150 12.24 -2.83 -10.65
C CYS A 150 11.92 -3.87 -9.57
N PRO A 151 10.75 -4.54 -9.60
CA PRO A 151 10.36 -5.43 -8.54
C PRO A 151 11.05 -6.80 -8.57
N ALA A 152 11.73 -7.16 -9.64
CA ALA A 152 12.44 -8.43 -9.76
C ALA A 152 13.80 -8.40 -9.06
N VAL A 153 13.90 -9.14 -7.95
CA VAL A 153 15.15 -9.49 -7.26
C VAL A 153 15.95 -10.56 -8.06
N SER A 154 15.60 -10.81 -9.33
CA SER A 154 16.04 -12.00 -10.08
C SER A 154 16.46 -11.78 -11.54
N SER A 155 16.81 -10.57 -11.97
CA SER A 155 17.52 -10.38 -13.24
C SER A 155 19.02 -10.17 -12.98
N SER A 156 19.86 -10.69 -13.87
CA SER A 156 21.33 -10.72 -13.79
C SER A 156 22.02 -9.36 -13.90
N VAL A 157 21.27 -8.26 -13.81
CA VAL A 157 21.78 -6.89 -13.84
C VAL A 157 21.43 -6.23 -12.51
N ARG A 158 22.30 -6.44 -11.51
CA ARG A 158 22.16 -5.82 -10.20
C ARG A 158 22.64 -4.38 -10.26
N PHE A 159 21.71 -3.44 -10.41
CA PHE A 159 21.86 -2.14 -9.76
C PHE A 159 21.19 -2.28 -8.40
N GLN A 160 21.94 -2.10 -7.30
CA GLN A 160 21.32 -2.06 -5.99
C GLN A 160 20.33 -0.89 -5.99
N SER A 161 19.04 -1.17 -6.10
CA SER A 161 17.99 -0.17 -5.86
C SER A 161 18.20 0.37 -4.45
N PHE A 162 18.74 1.58 -4.34
CA PHE A 162 19.04 2.22 -3.06
C PHE A 162 17.77 2.61 -2.29
N LEU A 163 16.63 2.72 -2.96
CA LEU A 163 15.34 2.92 -2.30
C LEU A 163 14.68 1.55 -2.09
N ASN A 164 14.59 1.11 -0.83
CA ASN A 164 13.82 -0.09 -0.48
C ASN A 164 12.36 0.12 -0.94
N LYS A 165 11.64 -0.92 -1.38
CA LYS A 165 10.21 -0.77 -1.70
C LYS A 165 9.38 -0.36 -0.48
N ASP A 166 9.82 -0.77 0.71
CA ASP A 166 9.27 -0.30 1.98
C ASP A 166 9.55 1.19 2.21
N LEU A 167 10.55 1.76 1.54
CA LEU A 167 10.93 3.18 1.61
C LEU A 167 9.99 4.09 0.81
N LEU A 168 9.24 3.56 -0.15
CA LEU A 168 8.53 4.40 -1.13
C LEU A 168 7.02 4.38 -0.91
N CYS A 169 6.54 3.24 -0.42
CA CYS A 169 5.13 3.00 -0.18
C CYS A 169 4.92 2.42 1.21
N GLY A 170 5.93 2.43 2.10
CA GLY A 170 5.86 1.81 3.41
C GLY A 170 4.68 2.32 4.22
N SER A 171 4.43 3.63 4.26
CA SER A 171 3.28 4.20 4.95
C SER A 171 1.95 3.79 4.33
N HIS A 172 1.83 3.66 3.00
CA HIS A 172 0.63 3.08 2.38
C HIS A 172 0.49 1.60 2.75
N ILE A 173 1.52 0.78 2.46
CA ILE A 173 1.56 -0.68 2.65
C ILE A 173 1.38 -1.09 4.14
N THR A 174 1.84 -0.27 5.09
CA THR A 174 1.72 -0.52 6.53
C THR A 174 0.52 0.18 7.17
N ASP A 175 -0.21 1.04 6.46
CA ASP A 175 -1.44 1.66 6.96
C ASP A 175 -2.60 0.64 6.96
N GLY A 176 -2.78 0.02 8.13
CA GLY A 176 -3.87 -0.92 8.39
C GLY A 176 -5.27 -0.29 8.45
N ALA A 177 -5.41 1.04 8.34
CA ALA A 177 -6.71 1.73 8.27
C ALA A 177 -7.18 1.92 6.81
N ILE A 178 -6.26 2.07 5.86
CA ILE A 178 -6.58 2.20 4.42
C ILE A 178 -6.60 0.82 3.74
N HIS A 179 -5.76 -0.12 4.20
CA HIS A 179 -5.80 -1.49 3.73
C HIS A 179 -6.89 -2.31 4.41
N VAL A 180 -7.46 -3.25 3.65
CA VAL A 180 -8.37 -4.27 4.18
C VAL A 180 -7.66 -4.97 5.33
N SER A 181 -8.20 -4.83 6.55
CA SER A 181 -7.58 -5.43 7.71
C SER A 181 -7.51 -6.96 7.53
N PRO A 182 -6.56 -7.66 8.18
CA PRO A 182 -6.55 -9.12 8.16
C PRO A 182 -7.88 -9.73 8.61
N ALA A 183 -8.61 -9.07 9.52
CA ALA A 183 -9.94 -9.48 9.97
C ALA A 183 -11.02 -9.27 8.87
N ASP A 184 -11.02 -8.13 8.19
CA ASP A 184 -11.94 -7.85 7.08
C ASP A 184 -11.66 -8.77 5.89
N LYS A 185 -10.39 -9.03 5.59
CA LYS A 185 -9.96 -9.97 4.56
C LYS A 185 -10.38 -11.40 4.91
N ALA A 186 -10.30 -11.78 6.18
CA ALA A 186 -10.78 -13.08 6.65
C ALA A 186 -12.31 -13.19 6.58
N LEU A 187 -13.04 -12.09 6.81
CA LEU A 187 -14.50 -12.03 6.66
C LEU A 187 -14.93 -12.08 5.18
N TRP A 188 -14.23 -11.39 4.29
CA TRP A 188 -14.53 -11.37 2.85
C TRP A 188 -14.17 -12.68 2.17
N ASN A 189 -13.09 -13.32 2.61
CA ASN A 189 -12.71 -14.67 2.16
C ASN A 189 -13.38 -15.76 3.01
N ALA A 190 -14.27 -15.40 3.94
CA ALA A 190 -15.00 -16.39 4.73
C ALA A 190 -15.82 -17.25 3.76
N PRO A 191 -15.77 -18.58 3.91
CA PRO A 191 -16.48 -19.48 3.02
C PRO A 191 -17.99 -19.20 3.12
N PHE A 192 -18.58 -18.87 1.98
CA PHE A 192 -20.02 -18.93 1.79
C PHE A 192 -20.32 -20.15 0.92
N ALA A 193 -21.39 -20.87 1.26
CA ALA A 193 -21.86 -22.01 0.48
C ALA A 193 -23.16 -21.63 -0.21
N ILE A 194 -23.17 -21.71 -1.53
CA ILE A 194 -24.37 -21.65 -2.34
C ILE A 194 -24.58 -23.03 -2.94
N GLY A 195 -25.79 -23.54 -2.83
CA GLY A 195 -26.13 -24.82 -3.40
C GLY A 195 -27.62 -24.96 -3.61
N SER A 196 -28.01 -26.10 -4.16
CA SER A 196 -29.40 -26.48 -4.32
C SER A 196 -29.60 -27.93 -3.90
N TYR A 197 -30.84 -28.25 -3.56
CA TYR A 197 -31.27 -29.62 -3.30
C TYR A 197 -32.70 -29.83 -3.78
N PHE A 198 -32.98 -31.07 -4.20
CA PHE A 198 -34.34 -31.53 -4.49
C PHE A 198 -34.98 -32.04 -3.20
N GLY A 199 -36.18 -31.58 -2.89
CA GLY A 199 -36.93 -32.08 -1.74
C GLY A 199 -37.26 -33.56 -1.89
N ASN A 200 -37.25 -34.28 -0.77
CA ASN A 200 -37.49 -35.74 -0.74
C ASN A 200 -38.61 -36.15 0.23
N SER A 201 -39.37 -35.17 0.74
CA SER A 201 -40.46 -35.33 1.69
C SER A 201 -40.10 -35.91 3.07
N ALA A 202 -38.82 -36.07 3.40
CA ALA A 202 -38.41 -36.42 4.76
C ALA A 202 -38.78 -35.29 5.74
N THR A 203 -39.23 -35.67 6.95
CA THR A 203 -39.64 -34.73 8.01
C THR A 203 -38.50 -33.83 8.49
N SER A 204 -37.26 -34.28 8.34
CA SER A 204 -36.09 -33.42 8.49
C SER A 204 -34.97 -33.80 7.54
N ARG A 205 -34.13 -32.83 7.21
CA ARG A 205 -32.95 -33.01 6.37
C ARG A 205 -31.83 -32.09 6.84
N THR A 206 -30.60 -32.62 6.87
CA THR A 206 -29.42 -31.82 7.17
C THR A 206 -28.63 -31.56 5.89
N ILE A 207 -28.23 -30.30 5.68
CA ILE A 207 -27.32 -29.89 4.62
C ILE A 207 -25.98 -29.54 5.27
N LEU A 208 -24.92 -30.24 4.85
CA LEU A 208 -23.57 -30.01 5.35
C LEU A 208 -22.88 -28.97 4.48
N THR A 209 -22.45 -27.86 5.07
CA THR A 209 -21.71 -26.79 4.38
C THR A 209 -20.20 -26.90 4.60
N GLY A 210 -19.77 -27.76 5.52
CA GLY A 210 -18.35 -27.94 5.87
C GLY A 210 -17.82 -26.90 6.88
N PHE A 211 -18.69 -26.03 7.38
CA PHE A 211 -18.41 -25.04 8.43
C PHE A 211 -19.65 -24.81 9.29
N ALA A 212 -19.52 -24.17 10.46
CA ALA A 212 -20.65 -23.72 11.27
C ALA A 212 -21.20 -22.41 10.68
N PRO A 213 -22.36 -22.38 10.00
CA PRO A 213 -22.91 -21.15 9.45
C PRO A 213 -23.44 -20.23 10.55
N ARG A 214 -23.16 -18.93 10.45
CA ARG A 214 -23.78 -17.88 11.26
C ARG A 214 -25.11 -17.42 10.70
N ILE A 215 -25.27 -17.50 9.37
CA ILE A 215 -26.52 -17.21 8.66
C ILE A 215 -26.77 -18.33 7.65
N ALA A 216 -28.01 -18.82 7.57
CA ALA A 216 -28.47 -19.70 6.51
C ALA A 216 -29.85 -19.26 6.02
N ALA A 217 -29.99 -19.10 4.70
CA ALA A 217 -31.23 -18.75 4.03
C ALA A 217 -31.58 -19.81 2.98
N ILE A 218 -32.84 -20.22 2.92
CA ILE A 218 -33.36 -21.25 2.02
C ILE A 218 -34.63 -20.74 1.37
N PHE A 219 -34.76 -21.03 0.08
CA PHE A 219 -35.92 -20.65 -0.71
C PHE A 219 -36.28 -21.75 -1.70
N ALA A 220 -37.56 -22.04 -1.86
CA ALA A 220 -38.05 -22.83 -2.98
C ALA A 220 -37.90 -22.03 -4.29
N ALA A 221 -37.25 -22.62 -5.29
CA ALA A 221 -37.08 -22.01 -6.59
C ALA A 221 -38.45 -21.90 -7.30
N GLN A 222 -38.73 -20.74 -7.89
CA GLN A 222 -39.96 -20.47 -8.66
C GLN A 222 -41.26 -20.65 -7.85
N TYR A 223 -41.19 -20.57 -6.51
CA TYR A 223 -42.34 -20.71 -5.63
C TYR A 223 -42.45 -19.49 -4.70
N PRO A 224 -43.66 -19.00 -4.40
CA PRO A 224 -43.84 -17.94 -3.41
C PRO A 224 -43.36 -18.40 -2.02
N PRO A 225 -42.77 -17.51 -1.20
CA PRO A 225 -42.28 -17.85 0.14
C PRO A 225 -43.35 -18.47 1.04
N VAL A 226 -44.58 -17.97 0.96
CA VAL A 226 -45.72 -18.47 1.73
C VAL A 226 -46.93 -18.61 0.83
N THR A 227 -47.66 -19.72 0.96
CA THR A 227 -48.99 -19.90 0.34
C THR A 227 -50.00 -20.29 1.40
N VAL A 228 -51.25 -19.84 1.24
CA VAL A 228 -52.36 -20.28 2.11
C VAL A 228 -53.11 -21.42 1.43
N GLY A 229 -53.43 -22.47 2.16
CA GLY A 229 -54.29 -23.55 1.68
C GLY A 229 -55.19 -24.10 2.78
N GLY A 230 -56.50 -23.91 2.60
CA GLY A 230 -57.49 -24.27 3.62
C GLY A 230 -57.31 -23.46 4.90
N ALA A 231 -57.21 -24.14 6.04
CA ALA A 231 -57.00 -23.52 7.35
C ALA A 231 -55.51 -23.19 7.65
N ASN A 232 -54.57 -23.62 6.79
CA ASN A 232 -53.15 -23.58 7.08
C ASN A 232 -52.37 -22.67 6.11
N SER A 233 -51.22 -22.19 6.58
CA SER A 233 -50.20 -21.51 5.77
C SER A 233 -49.01 -22.45 5.56
N PHE A 234 -48.48 -22.48 4.34
CA PHE A 234 -47.32 -23.30 3.97
C PHE A 234 -46.12 -22.42 3.68
N CYS A 235 -45.02 -22.65 4.39
CA CYS A 235 -43.80 -21.86 4.33
C CYS A 235 -42.71 -22.59 3.54
N TYR A 236 -42.31 -22.03 2.41
CA TYR A 236 -41.29 -22.57 1.47
C TYR A 236 -39.96 -21.82 1.56
N TRP A 237 -39.76 -21.06 2.63
CA TRP A 237 -38.54 -20.32 2.90
C TRP A 237 -38.14 -20.46 4.36
N GLY A 238 -36.86 -20.31 4.63
CA GLY A 238 -36.33 -20.27 5.98
C GLY A 238 -35.09 -19.40 6.07
N LEU A 239 -34.98 -18.61 7.13
CA LEU A 239 -33.80 -17.84 7.48
C LEU A 239 -33.44 -18.10 8.95
N SER A 240 -32.20 -18.45 9.22
CA SER A 240 -31.67 -18.51 10.59
C SER A 240 -30.38 -17.72 10.69
N ALA A 241 -30.23 -16.97 11.78
CA ALA A 241 -29.06 -16.19 12.12
C ALA A 241 -28.78 -16.30 13.62
N ALA A 242 -27.58 -16.74 14.00
CA ALA A 242 -27.04 -16.86 15.36
C ALA A 242 -28.03 -16.63 16.54
N GLY A 243 -28.84 -17.64 16.86
CA GLY A 243 -29.79 -17.62 17.99
C GLY A 243 -31.23 -17.25 17.64
N TYR A 244 -31.47 -16.82 16.41
CA TYR A 244 -32.80 -16.48 15.89
C TYR A 244 -33.06 -17.23 14.57
N GLY A 245 -34.31 -17.55 14.30
CA GLY A 245 -34.67 -18.20 13.05
C GLY A 245 -36.15 -18.20 12.79
N THR A 246 -36.50 -18.24 11.52
CA THR A 246 -37.86 -18.54 11.08
C THR A 246 -38.15 -20.00 11.32
N GLN A 247 -39.43 -20.34 11.35
CA GLN A 247 -39.88 -21.71 11.51
C GLN A 247 -39.29 -22.63 10.42
N GLY A 248 -38.79 -23.79 10.85
CA GLY A 248 -38.38 -24.88 9.96
C GLY A 248 -36.89 -24.96 9.62
N ILE A 249 -36.06 -24.03 10.10
CA ILE A 249 -34.62 -24.03 9.88
C ILE A 249 -33.85 -23.89 11.20
N GLU A 250 -32.79 -24.69 11.36
CA GLU A 250 -31.93 -24.67 12.54
C GLU A 250 -30.45 -24.71 12.13
N LEU A 251 -29.62 -23.81 12.65
CA LEU A 251 -28.17 -23.87 12.44
C LEU A 251 -27.56 -25.02 13.24
N THR A 252 -26.52 -25.64 12.70
CA THR A 252 -25.78 -26.74 13.35
C THR A 252 -24.27 -26.45 13.30
N ALA A 253 -23.46 -27.25 13.99
CA ALA A 253 -22.00 -27.06 14.03
C ALA A 253 -21.30 -27.22 12.66
N THR A 254 -21.95 -27.85 11.67
CA THR A 254 -21.33 -28.18 10.38
C THR A 254 -22.22 -27.87 9.17
N GLY A 255 -23.30 -27.12 9.38
CA GLY A 255 -24.30 -26.80 8.36
C GLY A 255 -25.62 -26.37 8.96
N PHE A 256 -26.74 -26.77 8.36
CA PHE A 256 -28.07 -26.45 8.89
C PHE A 256 -29.05 -27.61 8.67
N LYS A 257 -30.08 -27.66 9.51
CA LYS A 257 -31.17 -28.62 9.49
C LYS A 257 -32.44 -27.94 9.02
N LEU A 258 -33.17 -28.65 8.19
CA LEU A 258 -34.44 -28.27 7.58
C LEU A 258 -35.51 -29.20 8.13
N LEU A 259 -36.68 -28.64 8.41
CA LEU A 259 -37.83 -29.34 8.96
C LEU A 259 -39.00 -29.23 8.00
N GLN A 260 -39.83 -30.26 8.00
CA GLN A 260 -41.01 -30.32 7.17
C GLN A 260 -42.16 -31.06 7.85
N GLY A 261 -43.37 -30.56 7.58
CA GLY A 261 -44.63 -31.28 7.82
C GLY A 261 -45.27 -30.93 9.15
N ALA A 262 -46.39 -31.61 9.43
CA ALA A 262 -47.27 -31.31 10.56
C ALA A 262 -46.61 -31.45 11.94
N ALA A 263 -45.56 -32.26 12.06
CA ALA A 263 -44.80 -32.40 13.31
C ALA A 263 -44.11 -31.10 13.75
N HIS A 264 -44.00 -30.11 12.85
CA HIS A 264 -43.33 -28.84 13.09
C HIS A 264 -44.27 -27.64 12.88
N GLU A 265 -45.58 -27.85 12.99
CA GLU A 265 -46.59 -26.80 12.89
C GLU A 265 -46.52 -25.82 14.08
N VAL A 266 -46.69 -24.53 13.80
CA VAL A 266 -46.83 -23.48 14.80
C VAL A 266 -47.97 -22.58 14.36
N SER A 267 -49.05 -22.53 15.14
CA SER A 267 -50.22 -21.67 14.91
C SER A 267 -50.77 -21.71 13.47
N GLY A 268 -50.94 -22.91 12.89
CA GLY A 268 -51.45 -23.09 11.53
C GLY A 268 -50.41 -22.84 10.42
N SER A 269 -49.17 -22.49 10.76
CA SER A 269 -48.05 -22.39 9.80
C SER A 269 -47.26 -23.69 9.77
N LEU A 270 -47.08 -24.24 8.57
CA LEU A 270 -46.41 -25.51 8.30
C LEU A 270 -45.13 -25.29 7.48
N PRO A 271 -43.95 -25.69 7.97
CA PRO A 271 -42.74 -25.60 7.19
C PRO A 271 -42.74 -26.68 6.10
N ARG A 272 -42.36 -26.29 4.89
CA ARG A 272 -42.22 -27.14 3.70
C ARG A 272 -40.87 -26.87 3.05
N LEU A 273 -39.79 -27.13 3.79
CA LEU A 273 -38.41 -26.89 3.34
C LEU A 273 -37.75 -28.14 2.74
N ASN A 274 -38.53 -29.18 2.42
CA ASN A 274 -38.00 -30.42 1.86
C ASN A 274 -39.08 -31.18 1.05
N GLU A 275 -40.00 -30.47 0.39
CA GLU A 275 -41.16 -31.08 -0.25
C GLU A 275 -40.76 -31.75 -1.57
N ALA A 276 -41.17 -33.00 -1.75
CA ALA A 276 -40.89 -33.72 -2.99
C ALA A 276 -41.50 -32.99 -4.20
N GLY A 277 -40.74 -32.93 -5.29
CA GLY A 277 -41.14 -32.22 -6.51
C GLY A 277 -40.76 -30.73 -6.53
N LEU A 278 -40.24 -30.18 -5.43
CA LEU A 278 -39.70 -28.81 -5.40
C LEU A 278 -38.17 -28.81 -5.32
N THR A 279 -37.58 -27.84 -6.00
CA THR A 279 -36.14 -27.54 -5.92
C THR A 279 -35.96 -26.36 -4.98
N TYR A 280 -35.02 -26.48 -4.05
CA TYR A 280 -34.67 -25.41 -3.14
C TYR A 280 -33.23 -24.99 -3.40
N PHE A 281 -32.96 -23.71 -3.22
CA PHE A 281 -31.61 -23.19 -3.17
C PHE A 281 -31.33 -22.59 -1.79
N TYR A 282 -30.06 -22.59 -1.41
CA TYR A 282 -29.64 -22.07 -0.13
C TYR A 282 -28.39 -21.20 -0.26
N ILE A 283 -28.26 -20.28 0.70
CA ILE A 283 -27.09 -19.46 0.91
C ILE A 283 -26.73 -19.59 2.39
N ALA A 284 -25.53 -20.07 2.67
CA ALA A 284 -25.00 -20.19 4.02
C ALA A 284 -23.70 -19.40 4.14
N VAL A 285 -23.60 -18.59 5.20
CA VAL A 285 -22.46 -17.70 5.47
C VAL A 285 -21.87 -18.08 6.81
N LYS A 286 -20.53 -18.21 6.85
CA LYS A 286 -19.79 -18.50 8.09
C LYS A 286 -19.81 -17.34 9.07
#